data_AF-A0A4R4SA02-F1
#
_entry.id   AF-A0A4R4SA02-F1
#
_cell.length_a   1.000
_cell.length_b   1.000
_cell.length_c   1.000
_cell.angle_alpha   90.00
_cell.angle_beta   90.00
_cell.angle_gamma   90.00
#
_symmetry.space_group_name_H-M   'P 1'
#
loop_
_entity.id
_entity.type
_entity.pdbx_description
1 polymer ?
#
loop_
_entity_poly.entity_id
_entity_poly.type
_entity_poly.pdbx_seq_one_letter_code
_entity_poly.pdbx_strand_id
1 'polypeptide(L)'
;MFGKAPSCFLDHQGSFIVRSYQGSDPDRPPPAVDFFPSPAFGPTPGVQVREISEDVVGMFEDSPEARKLIHFLAGEQARQAWREASGDLAFTLNAEAGPAYPDGLPRRIAQTLTTGTLCRDASDMMPAAMTAAFHSAVLQYLDDPSLLGTLLTELDIVRSQTAKDEWLGLPCLSPPS
;
A
#
# COMPACT_ATOMS: atom_id res chain seq x y z
N MET A 1 -11.99 -11.17 -15.75
CA MET A 1 -11.00 -10.20 -16.26
C MET A 1 -10.26 -10.67 -17.52
N PHE A 2 -9.69 -11.90 -17.59
CA PHE A 2 -8.82 -12.32 -18.72
C PHE A 2 -9.46 -13.23 -19.78
N GLY A 3 -10.79 -13.25 -19.88
CA GLY A 3 -11.50 -14.00 -20.93
C GLY A 3 -11.67 -13.16 -22.20
N LYS A 4 -12.10 -13.79 -23.31
CA LYS A 4 -12.34 -13.09 -24.60
C LYS A 4 -13.36 -11.94 -24.50
N ALA A 5 -14.32 -12.05 -23.59
CA ALA A 5 -15.31 -11.01 -23.30
C ALA A 5 -15.40 -10.84 -21.78
N PRO A 6 -14.53 -10.01 -21.18
CA PRO A 6 -14.52 -9.85 -19.74
C PRO A 6 -15.65 -8.93 -19.27
N SER A 7 -16.30 -9.30 -18.16
CA SER A 7 -17.30 -8.46 -17.47
C SER A 7 -16.68 -7.42 -16.54
N CYS A 8 -15.38 -7.53 -16.28
CA CYS A 8 -14.60 -6.64 -15.43
C CYS A 8 -13.26 -6.38 -16.12
N PHE A 9 -12.99 -5.10 -16.40
CA PHE A 9 -11.80 -4.63 -17.13
C PHE A 9 -10.74 -4.01 -16.22
N LEU A 10 -11.11 -3.65 -15.00
CA LEU A 10 -10.29 -2.92 -14.04
C LEU A 10 -10.31 -3.66 -12.71
N ASP A 11 -9.14 -3.90 -12.14
CA ASP A 11 -8.98 -4.45 -10.79
C ASP A 11 -8.18 -3.45 -9.95
N HIS A 12 -8.66 -3.15 -8.75
CA HIS A 12 -8.02 -2.21 -7.83
C HIS A 12 -7.27 -3.00 -6.77
N GLN A 13 -5.94 -3.11 -6.95
CA GLN A 13 -5.09 -3.97 -6.15
C GLN A 13 -3.70 -3.37 -5.98
N GLY A 14 -2.98 -3.82 -4.95
CA GLY A 14 -1.57 -3.51 -4.76
C GLY A 14 -0.69 -4.11 -5.89
N SER A 15 0.48 -3.51 -6.12
CA SER A 15 1.37 -3.87 -7.24
C SER A 15 1.81 -5.34 -7.26
N PHE A 16 1.82 -6.01 -6.11
CA PHE A 16 2.17 -7.43 -6.00
C PHE A 16 1.22 -8.36 -6.76
N ILE A 17 -0.03 -7.93 -7.02
CA ILE A 17 -1.05 -8.76 -7.66
C ILE A 17 -0.65 -9.22 -9.08
N VAL A 18 0.23 -8.46 -9.73
CA VAL A 18 0.78 -8.78 -11.06
C VAL A 18 1.34 -10.21 -11.07
N ARG A 19 2.01 -10.62 -9.99
CA ARG A 19 2.52 -11.99 -9.83
C ARG A 19 1.40 -13.02 -9.84
N SER A 20 0.29 -12.74 -9.17
CA SER A 20 -0.88 -13.62 -9.16
C SER A 20 -1.52 -13.75 -10.55
N TYR A 21 -1.49 -12.69 -11.36
CA TYR A 21 -2.01 -12.72 -12.73
C TYR A 21 -1.13 -13.48 -13.71
N GLN A 22 0.19 -13.49 -13.51
CA GLN A 22 1.12 -14.23 -14.36
C GLN A 22 0.86 -15.75 -14.34
N GLY A 23 0.18 -16.25 -13.30
CA GLY A 23 -0.21 -17.65 -13.18
C GLY A 23 0.97 -18.58 -12.93
N SER A 24 0.68 -19.84 -12.61
CA SER A 24 1.67 -20.91 -12.44
C SER A 24 1.57 -21.97 -13.53
N ASP A 25 0.68 -21.78 -14.52
CA ASP A 25 0.43 -22.72 -15.61
C ASP A 25 1.44 -22.46 -16.74
N PRO A 26 2.42 -23.37 -16.97
CA PRO A 26 3.42 -23.18 -18.00
C PRO A 26 2.85 -23.26 -19.43
N ASP A 27 1.66 -23.83 -19.62
CA ASP A 27 1.03 -24.03 -20.93
C ASP A 27 0.15 -22.85 -21.36
N ARG A 28 -0.04 -21.85 -20.47
CA ARG A 28 -0.83 -20.66 -20.76
C ARG A 28 0.06 -19.41 -20.71
N PRO A 29 0.15 -18.63 -21.81
CA PRO A 29 0.88 -17.39 -21.76
C PRO A 29 0.23 -16.44 -20.73
N PRO A 30 1.04 -15.72 -19.94
CA PRO A 30 0.51 -14.80 -18.95
C PRO A 30 -0.32 -13.71 -19.65
N PRO A 31 -1.41 -13.24 -19.02
CA PRO A 31 -2.18 -12.13 -19.57
C PRO A 31 -1.33 -10.87 -19.62
N ALA A 32 -1.54 -10.05 -20.65
CA ALA A 32 -0.99 -8.70 -20.68
C ALA A 32 -1.72 -7.85 -19.63
N VAL A 33 -0.95 -7.23 -18.74
CA VAL A 33 -1.45 -6.36 -17.67
C VAL A 33 -0.73 -5.03 -17.70
N ASP A 34 -1.47 -3.96 -17.40
CA ASP A 34 -0.94 -2.61 -17.24
C ASP A 34 -1.67 -1.92 -16.09
N PHE A 35 -1.18 -0.76 -15.67
CA PHE A 35 -1.73 0.03 -14.59
C PHE A 35 -1.83 1.51 -14.99
N PHE A 36 -2.70 2.22 -14.29
CA PHE A 36 -2.78 3.68 -14.32
C PHE A 36 -3.02 4.18 -12.89
N PRO A 37 -2.59 5.39 -12.55
CA PRO A 37 -2.85 5.95 -11.23
C PRO A 37 -4.35 6.07 -10.98
N SER A 38 -4.76 5.89 -9.72
CA SER A 38 -6.09 6.27 -9.30
C SER A 38 -6.34 7.75 -9.61
N PRO A 39 -7.58 8.15 -9.94
CA PRO A 39 -7.92 9.55 -10.05
C PRO A 39 -7.54 10.32 -8.77
N ALA A 40 -7.08 11.56 -8.93
CA ALA A 40 -6.78 12.40 -7.77
C ALA A 40 -8.05 12.60 -6.93
N PHE A 41 -7.91 12.43 -5.61
CA PHE A 41 -8.98 12.64 -4.64
C PHE A 41 -8.48 13.58 -3.53
N GLY A 42 -9.42 14.32 -2.93
CA GLY A 42 -9.12 15.23 -1.81
C GLY A 42 -9.26 16.72 -2.15
N PRO A 43 -9.07 17.59 -1.15
CA PRO A 43 -9.40 19.02 -1.24
C PRO A 43 -8.40 19.83 -2.08
N THR A 44 -7.23 19.29 -2.38
CA THR A 44 -6.16 19.99 -3.10
C THR A 44 -6.06 19.47 -4.53
N PRO A 45 -6.55 20.20 -5.54
CA PRO A 45 -6.43 19.82 -6.94
C PRO A 45 -4.97 19.64 -7.35
N GLY A 46 -4.66 18.55 -8.05
CA GLY A 46 -3.34 18.31 -8.64
C GLY A 46 -2.30 17.63 -7.73
N VAL A 47 -2.58 17.44 -6.43
CA VAL A 47 -1.72 16.61 -5.57
C VAL A 47 -2.10 15.15 -5.78
N GLN A 48 -1.17 14.37 -6.36
CA GLN A 48 -1.31 12.91 -6.40
C GLN A 48 -0.93 12.35 -5.03
N VAL A 49 -1.94 11.95 -4.27
CA VAL A 49 -1.79 11.12 -3.08
C VAL A 49 -1.91 9.67 -3.51
N ARG A 50 -0.95 8.84 -3.08
CA ARG A 50 -0.90 7.42 -3.37
C ARG A 50 -0.92 6.66 -2.06
N GLU A 51 -1.80 5.67 -1.99
CA GLU A 51 -1.77 4.67 -0.93
C GLU A 51 -0.60 3.72 -1.17
N ILE A 52 0.15 3.43 -0.12
CA ILE A 52 1.22 2.43 -0.09
C ILE A 52 1.01 1.47 1.08
N SER A 53 1.43 0.23 0.88
CA SER A 53 1.60 -0.76 1.94
C SER A 53 3.08 -1.08 2.07
N GLU A 54 3.55 -1.31 3.28
CA GLU A 54 4.95 -1.57 3.58
C GLU A 54 5.09 -2.71 4.59
N ASP A 55 6.11 -3.53 4.40
CA ASP A 55 6.54 -4.47 5.43
C ASP A 55 7.58 -3.79 6.32
N VAL A 56 7.27 -3.69 7.61
CA VAL A 56 8.15 -3.09 8.63
C VAL A 56 8.64 -4.16 9.61
N VAL A 57 9.91 -4.04 10.01
CA VAL A 57 10.50 -4.93 11.03
C VAL A 57 10.63 -4.14 12.33
N GLY A 58 9.87 -4.54 13.34
CA GLY A 58 9.95 -4.00 14.69
C GLY A 58 10.91 -4.79 15.57
N MET A 59 11.70 -4.08 16.38
CA MET A 59 12.54 -4.67 17.43
C MET A 59 11.88 -4.44 18.78
N PHE A 60 11.34 -5.49 19.39
CA PHE A 60 10.67 -5.40 20.69
C PHE A 60 11.67 -5.33 21.86
N GLU A 61 12.81 -6.01 21.72
CA GLU A 61 13.92 -5.98 22.66
C GLU A 61 15.20 -5.62 21.93
N ASP A 62 15.91 -4.62 22.46
CA ASP A 62 17.16 -4.15 21.88
C ASP A 62 18.31 -5.11 22.21
N SER A 63 18.68 -5.95 21.24
CA SER A 63 19.83 -6.86 21.33
C SER A 63 20.79 -6.69 20.16
N PRO A 64 22.10 -6.97 20.36
CA PRO A 64 23.07 -6.99 19.28
C PRO A 64 22.68 -7.93 18.13
N GLU A 65 22.04 -9.06 18.43
CA GLU A 65 21.56 -10.04 17.47
C GLU A 65 20.40 -9.51 16.64
N ALA A 66 19.40 -8.88 17.28
CA ALA A 66 18.26 -8.28 16.58
C ALA A 66 18.70 -7.12 15.67
N ARG A 67 19.63 -6.27 16.15
CA ARG A 67 20.23 -5.20 15.33
C ARG A 67 20.94 -5.76 14.10
N LYS A 68 21.74 -6.82 14.26
CA LYS A 68 22.43 -7.49 13.13
C LYS A 68 21.42 -8.02 12.10
N LEU A 69 20.33 -8.64 12.55
CA LEU A 69 19.27 -9.13 11.67
C LEU A 69 18.60 -7.99 10.90
N ILE A 70 18.20 -6.91 11.56
CA ILE A 70 17.57 -5.75 10.91
C ILE A 70 18.51 -5.11 9.90
N HIS A 71 19.80 -4.96 10.23
CA HIS A 71 20.80 -4.46 9.28
C HIS A 71 20.95 -5.36 8.05
N PHE A 72 20.92 -6.69 8.25
CA PHE A 72 20.93 -7.63 7.13
C PHE A 72 19.68 -7.48 6.25
N LEU A 73 18.49 -7.44 6.86
CA LEU A 73 17.20 -7.31 6.14
C LEU A 73 17.08 -5.98 5.38
N ALA A 74 17.68 -4.91 5.89
CA ALA A 74 17.73 -3.60 5.23
C ALA A 74 18.84 -3.52 4.14
N GLY A 75 19.73 -4.49 4.07
CA GLY A 75 20.89 -4.50 3.17
C GLY A 75 20.58 -4.97 1.74
N GLU A 76 21.56 -4.80 0.85
CA GLU A 76 21.41 -5.16 -0.57
C GLU A 76 21.15 -6.66 -0.79
N GLN A 77 21.78 -7.53 0.00
CA GLN A 77 21.61 -8.97 -0.17
C GLN A 77 20.17 -9.42 0.08
N ALA A 78 19.54 -8.91 1.15
CA ALA A 78 18.14 -9.21 1.42
C ALA A 78 17.24 -8.61 0.32
N ARG A 79 17.46 -7.35 -0.05
CA ARG A 79 16.71 -6.70 -1.15
C ARG A 79 16.78 -7.48 -2.46
N GLN A 80 17.95 -7.99 -2.84
CA GLN A 80 18.10 -8.82 -4.03
C GLN A 80 17.26 -10.09 -3.92
N ALA A 81 17.33 -10.80 -2.79
CA ALA A 81 16.51 -11.99 -2.56
C ALA A 81 15.00 -11.70 -2.65
N TRP A 82 14.54 -10.57 -2.10
CA TRP A 82 13.14 -10.14 -2.22
C TRP A 82 12.74 -9.82 -3.66
N ARG A 83 13.60 -9.15 -4.44
CA ARG A 83 13.33 -8.89 -5.87
C ARG A 83 13.22 -10.19 -6.66
N GLU A 84 14.18 -11.09 -6.51
CA GLU A 84 14.17 -12.39 -7.19
C GLU A 84 12.92 -13.22 -6.83
N ALA A 85 12.60 -13.30 -5.54
CA ALA A 85 11.44 -14.06 -5.05
C ALA A 85 10.09 -13.47 -5.46
N SER A 86 10.03 -12.16 -5.76
CA SER A 86 8.81 -11.45 -6.15
C SER A 86 8.65 -11.28 -7.66
N GLY A 87 9.67 -11.60 -8.47
CA GLY A 87 9.68 -11.26 -9.89
C GLY A 87 9.81 -9.75 -10.12
N ASP A 88 10.70 -9.10 -9.38
CA ASP A 88 11.00 -7.66 -9.39
C ASP A 88 9.87 -6.74 -8.88
N LEU A 89 8.86 -7.31 -8.22
CA LEU A 89 7.73 -6.56 -7.63
C LEU A 89 7.91 -6.22 -6.15
N ALA A 90 9.09 -6.46 -5.59
CA ALA A 90 9.50 -5.98 -4.27
C ALA A 90 10.15 -4.60 -4.38
N PHE A 91 9.52 -3.60 -3.77
CA PHE A 91 9.94 -2.22 -3.84
C PHE A 91 10.64 -1.75 -2.56
N THR A 92 11.45 -0.70 -2.67
CA THR A 92 12.11 -0.09 -1.52
C THR A 92 11.91 1.42 -1.56
N LEU A 93 11.79 2.03 -0.38
CA LEU A 93 11.85 3.49 -0.23
C LEU A 93 13.26 3.99 0.07
N ASN A 94 14.25 3.09 0.19
CA ASN A 94 15.63 3.50 0.35
C ASN A 94 16.17 4.09 -0.97
N ALA A 95 16.23 5.42 -1.03
CA ALA A 95 16.69 6.17 -2.19
C ALA A 95 18.16 5.89 -2.57
N GLU A 96 19.00 5.51 -1.60
CA GLU A 96 20.41 5.19 -1.84
C GLU A 96 20.59 3.85 -2.57
N ALA A 97 19.53 3.04 -2.60
CA ALA A 97 19.63 1.66 -3.01
C ALA A 97 19.60 1.46 -4.55
N GLY A 98 19.59 2.55 -5.32
CA GLY A 98 19.72 2.61 -6.78
C GLY A 98 18.56 1.94 -7.55
N PRO A 99 18.22 2.40 -8.77
CA PRO A 99 17.17 1.76 -9.55
C PRO A 99 17.71 0.49 -10.23
N ALA A 100 17.48 -0.67 -9.62
CA ALA A 100 17.78 -1.98 -10.19
C ALA A 100 16.51 -2.71 -10.69
N TYR A 101 15.54 -1.96 -11.23
CA TYR A 101 14.31 -2.56 -11.80
C TYR A 101 14.44 -2.77 -13.31
N PRO A 102 14.07 -3.94 -13.84
CA PRO A 102 14.09 -4.22 -15.27
C PRO A 102 13.12 -3.31 -16.04
N ASP A 103 13.38 -3.14 -17.33
CA ASP A 103 12.50 -2.41 -18.25
C ASP A 103 11.07 -2.98 -18.20
N GLY A 104 10.07 -2.11 -18.35
CA GLY A 104 8.67 -2.50 -18.34
C GLY A 104 7.96 -2.17 -17.03
N LEU A 105 7.05 -3.05 -16.61
CA LEU A 105 6.09 -2.79 -15.54
C LEU A 105 6.76 -2.50 -14.17
N PRO A 106 7.75 -3.29 -13.69
CA PRO A 106 8.40 -3.02 -12.41
C PRO A 106 9.05 -1.63 -12.33
N ARG A 107 9.78 -1.21 -13.38
CA ARG A 107 10.39 0.12 -13.41
C ARG A 107 9.36 1.24 -13.40
N ARG A 108 8.27 1.11 -14.16
CA ARG A 108 7.19 2.13 -14.17
C ARG A 108 6.54 2.25 -12.80
N ILE A 109 6.29 1.13 -12.10
CA ILE A 109 5.75 1.13 -10.73
C ILE A 109 6.74 1.78 -9.76
N ALA A 110 8.02 1.40 -9.81
CA ALA A 110 9.04 1.99 -8.95
C ALA A 110 9.17 3.51 -9.13
N GLN A 111 9.05 4.03 -10.35
CA GLN A 111 9.03 5.48 -10.63
C GLN A 111 7.82 6.18 -9.99
N THR A 112 6.69 5.50 -9.83
CA THR A 112 5.54 6.10 -9.12
C THR A 112 5.81 6.30 -7.63
N LEU A 113 6.69 5.49 -7.03
CA LEU A 113 7.08 5.61 -5.63
C LEU A 113 8.08 6.75 -5.39
N THR A 114 8.67 7.31 -6.45
CA THR A 114 9.55 8.48 -6.35
C THR A 114 8.81 9.80 -6.63
N THR A 115 7.49 9.76 -6.86
CA THR A 115 6.69 10.93 -7.23
C THR A 115 5.39 11.01 -6.45
N GLY A 116 4.97 12.23 -6.10
CA GLY A 116 3.75 12.45 -5.33
C GLY A 116 3.90 12.10 -3.84
N THR A 117 2.81 12.26 -3.09
CA THR A 117 2.79 11.98 -1.65
C THR A 117 2.34 10.55 -1.40
N LEU A 118 3.13 9.78 -0.66
CA LEU A 118 2.83 8.39 -0.31
C LEU A 118 2.25 8.33 1.11
N CYS A 119 1.05 7.79 1.26
CA CYS A 119 0.38 7.62 2.55
C CYS A 119 0.12 6.13 2.80
N ARG A 120 0.19 5.69 4.06
CA ARG A 120 -0.41 4.40 4.45
C ARG A 120 -1.93 4.54 4.46
N ASP A 121 -2.64 3.43 4.32
CA ASP A 121 -4.09 3.46 4.47
C ASP A 121 -4.49 3.94 5.87
N ALA A 122 -5.66 4.58 5.96
CA ALA A 122 -6.18 5.09 7.21
C ALA A 122 -6.36 3.98 8.25
N SER A 123 -6.78 2.77 7.85
CA SER A 123 -7.02 1.66 8.78
C SER A 123 -5.75 1.13 9.45
N ASP A 124 -4.60 1.25 8.80
CA ASP A 124 -3.30 0.91 9.39
C ASP A 124 -2.87 1.92 10.47
N MET A 125 -3.32 3.17 10.35
CA MET A 125 -2.95 4.28 11.25
C MET A 125 -3.95 4.48 12.40
N MET A 126 -5.14 3.88 12.29
CA MET A 126 -6.21 4.01 13.27
C MET A 126 -6.02 3.05 14.46
N PRO A 127 -6.29 3.50 15.70
CA PRO A 127 -6.38 2.62 16.85
C PRO A 127 -7.50 1.59 16.70
N ALA A 128 -7.39 0.46 17.39
CA ALA A 128 -8.29 -0.68 17.22
C ALA A 128 -9.79 -0.32 17.31
N ALA A 129 -10.17 0.53 18.26
CA ALA A 129 -11.56 0.99 18.42
C ALA A 129 -12.05 1.79 17.20
N MET A 130 -11.19 2.68 16.68
CA MET A 130 -11.49 3.48 15.51
C MET A 130 -11.55 2.62 14.24
N THR A 131 -10.61 1.69 14.05
CA THR A 131 -10.61 0.75 12.92
C THR A 131 -11.88 -0.09 12.88
N ALA A 132 -12.31 -0.64 14.03
CA ALA A 132 -13.56 -1.39 14.12
C ALA A 132 -14.79 -0.55 13.77
N ALA A 133 -14.87 0.68 14.29
CA ALA A 133 -15.96 1.61 13.99
C ALA A 133 -15.99 1.98 12.49
N PHE A 134 -14.83 2.28 11.90
CA PHE A 134 -14.70 2.60 10.49
C PHE A 134 -15.16 1.44 9.59
N HIS A 135 -14.69 0.21 9.83
CA HIS A 135 -15.13 -0.95 9.05
C HIS A 135 -16.65 -1.16 9.14
N SER A 136 -17.23 -1.04 10.33
CA SER A 136 -18.68 -1.15 10.50
C SER A 136 -19.42 -0.03 9.73
N ALA A 137 -18.95 1.21 9.82
CA ALA A 137 -19.55 2.34 9.13
C ALA A 137 -19.50 2.18 7.59
N VAL A 138 -18.40 1.70 7.03
CA VAL A 138 -18.30 1.42 5.59
C VAL A 138 -19.34 0.40 5.15
N LEU A 139 -19.51 -0.70 5.89
CA LEU A 139 -20.51 -1.72 5.57
C LEU A 139 -21.94 -1.17 5.66
N GLN A 140 -22.24 -0.37 6.69
CA GLN A 140 -23.56 0.26 6.85
C GLN A 140 -23.84 1.29 5.75
N TYR A 141 -22.83 2.07 5.33
CA TYR A 141 -22.98 3.01 4.22
C TYR A 141 -23.26 2.30 2.88
N LEU A 142 -22.62 1.15 2.64
CA LEU A 142 -22.87 0.35 1.44
C LEU A 142 -24.27 -0.25 1.43
N ASP A 143 -24.84 -0.56 2.60
CA ASP A 143 -26.23 -1.02 2.75
C ASP A 143 -27.24 0.13 2.59
N ASP A 144 -27.00 1.26 3.27
CA ASP A 144 -27.82 2.47 3.18
C ASP A 144 -26.96 3.75 3.13
N PRO A 145 -26.74 4.32 1.92
CA PRO A 145 -25.97 5.54 1.75
C PRO A 145 -26.56 6.78 2.43
N SER A 146 -27.85 6.78 2.79
CA SER A 146 -28.49 7.91 3.45
C SER A 146 -27.97 8.12 4.89
N LEU A 147 -27.35 7.09 5.47
CA LEU A 147 -26.77 7.13 6.82
C LEU A 147 -25.45 7.90 6.91
N LEU A 148 -24.87 8.36 5.79
CA LEU A 148 -23.53 8.96 5.76
C LEU A 148 -23.31 10.02 6.85
N GLY A 149 -24.26 10.95 7.03
CA GLY A 149 -24.12 12.01 8.05
C GLY A 149 -24.10 11.47 9.48
N THR A 150 -24.93 10.47 9.77
CA THR A 150 -24.98 9.79 11.07
C THR A 150 -23.68 9.03 11.33
N LEU A 151 -23.25 8.22 10.35
CA LEU A 151 -22.03 7.42 10.45
C LEU A 151 -20.79 8.30 10.66
N LEU A 152 -20.68 9.43 9.95
CA LEU A 152 -19.58 10.38 10.15
C LEU A 152 -19.60 10.98 11.56
N THR A 153 -20.79 11.30 12.09
CA THR A 153 -20.94 11.82 13.47
C THR A 153 -20.51 10.78 14.50
N GLU A 154 -20.89 9.52 14.31
CA GLU A 154 -20.50 8.40 15.18
C GLU A 154 -18.99 8.17 15.16
N LEU A 155 -18.37 8.19 13.97
CA LEU A 155 -16.91 8.10 13.82
C LEU A 155 -16.19 9.27 14.50
N ASP A 156 -16.71 10.49 14.43
CA ASP A 156 -16.16 11.65 15.14
C ASP A 156 -16.23 11.48 16.67
N ILE A 157 -17.31 10.88 17.18
CA ILE A 157 -17.45 10.55 18.61
C ILE A 157 -16.38 9.53 19.00
N VAL A 158 -16.25 8.42 18.26
CA VAL A 158 -15.23 7.40 18.54
C VAL A 158 -13.83 8.01 18.54
N ARG A 159 -13.49 8.77 17.48
CA ARG A 159 -12.21 9.49 17.39
C ARG A 159 -11.95 10.38 18.61
N SER A 160 -12.95 11.11 19.10
CA SER A 160 -12.81 12.01 20.25
C SER A 160 -12.58 11.28 21.58
N GLN A 161 -12.99 10.02 21.67
CA GLN A 161 -12.87 9.17 22.86
C GLN A 161 -11.61 8.30 22.83
N THR A 162 -11.00 8.11 21.65
CA THR A 162 -9.73 7.37 21.50
C THR A 162 -8.56 8.20 22.05
N ALA A 163 -7.73 7.58 22.88
CA ALA A 163 -6.58 8.25 23.47
C ALA A 163 -5.54 8.63 22.40
N LYS A 164 -4.94 9.82 22.53
CA LYS A 164 -4.05 10.38 21.50
C LYS A 164 -2.78 9.56 21.27
N ASP A 165 -2.29 8.90 22.30
CA ASP A 165 -1.09 8.06 22.30
C ASP A 165 -1.31 6.69 21.64
N GLU A 166 -2.57 6.30 21.40
CA GLU A 166 -2.87 5.10 20.61
C GLU A 166 -2.70 5.35 19.10
N TRP A 167 -2.76 6.61 18.65
CA TRP A 167 -2.66 6.95 17.24
C TRP A 167 -1.22 6.87 16.74
N LEU A 168 -1.02 6.20 15.61
CA LEU A 168 0.28 6.18 14.94
C LEU A 168 0.53 7.51 14.24
N GLY A 169 1.53 8.24 14.73
CA GLY A 169 1.98 9.51 14.15
C GLY A 169 2.90 9.36 12.94
N LEU A 170 2.61 8.44 12.03
CA LEU A 170 3.44 8.24 10.83
C LEU A 170 2.94 9.17 9.71
N PRO A 171 3.70 10.21 9.34
CA PRO A 171 3.27 11.11 8.28
C PRO A 171 3.32 10.40 6.92
N CYS A 172 2.52 10.92 5.99
CA CYS A 172 2.75 10.62 4.59
C CYS A 172 4.16 11.08 4.17
N LEU A 173 4.79 10.32 3.31
CA LEU A 173 6.12 10.59 2.77
C LEU A 173 5.95 11.45 1.52
N SER A 174 6.44 12.68 1.57
CA SER A 174 6.51 13.56 0.39
C SER A 174 7.92 13.53 -0.19
N PRO A 175 8.09 13.71 -1.52
CA PRO A 175 9.42 13.81 -2.11
C PRO A 175 10.13 15.04 -1.53
N PRO A 176 11.46 15.01 -1.38
CA PRO A 176 12.20 16.20 -1.00
C PRO A 176 11.94 17.33 -2.01
N SER A 177 11.69 18.53 -1.48
CA SER A 177 11.50 19.77 -2.24
C SER A 177 12.75 20.22 -2.96
#